data_AF-A0A7G8DC15-F1
#
_entry.id   AF-A0A7G8DC15-F1
#
_cell.length_a   1.000
_cell.length_b   1.000
_cell.length_c   1.000
_cell.angle_alpha   90.00
_cell.angle_beta   90.00
_cell.angle_gamma   90.00
#
_symmetry.space_group_name_H-M   'P 1'
#
loop_
_entity.id
_entity.type
_entity.pdbx_description
1 polymer ?
#
loop_
_entity_poly.entity_id
_entity_poly.type
_entity_poly.pdbx_seq_one_letter_code
_entity_poly.pdbx_strand_id
1 'polypeptide(L)'
;MWLDLKAEQRPPDLQAGQSILVVDQTLTSTGWNPAPVDPARNFEQQLAGNQLSSLASCSGTGVGYCRYDYQRSNKRLVVVTVPASQPDEAGRVARWWMESTTLNPAH
;
A
#
# COMPACT_ATOMS: atom_id res chain seq x y z
N MET A 1 -11.72 22.98 22.22
CA MET A 1 -10.81 23.10 21.07
C MET A 1 -10.82 21.76 20.35
N TRP A 2 -11.73 21.57 19.40
CA TRP A 2 -11.92 20.31 18.65
C TRP A 2 -11.51 20.58 17.21
N LEU A 3 -10.21 20.66 16.96
CA LEU A 3 -9.65 20.80 15.63
C LEU A 3 -8.76 19.57 15.40
N ASP A 4 -9.06 18.85 14.31
CA ASP A 4 -8.12 18.04 13.52
C ASP A 4 -7.96 16.52 13.70
N LEU A 5 -8.75 15.83 14.54
CA LEU A 5 -8.78 14.34 14.52
C LEU A 5 -9.12 13.75 13.13
N LYS A 6 -9.83 14.51 12.28
CA LYS A 6 -10.20 14.12 10.90
C LYS A 6 -9.08 14.35 9.89
N ALA A 7 -8.17 15.31 10.14
CA ALA A 7 -7.05 15.61 9.26
C ALA A 7 -5.91 14.62 9.47
N GLU A 8 -5.68 14.20 10.71
CA GLU A 8 -4.62 13.24 11.08
C GLU A 8 -4.81 11.83 10.50
N GLN A 9 -6.00 11.50 10.00
CA GLN A 9 -6.32 10.16 9.51
C GLN A 9 -6.42 10.06 7.98
N ARG A 10 -6.02 11.08 7.24
CA ARG A 10 -5.90 10.99 5.78
C ARG A 10 -4.51 10.47 5.44
N PRO A 11 -4.39 9.63 4.40
CA PRO A 11 -3.08 9.31 3.88
C PRO A 11 -2.40 10.60 3.38
N PRO A 12 -1.06 10.68 3.40
CA PRO A 12 -0.32 11.70 2.67
C PRO A 12 -0.80 11.77 1.22
N ASP A 13 -0.60 12.93 0.58
CA ASP A 13 -0.96 13.08 -0.83
C ASP A 13 -0.07 12.16 -1.68
N LEU A 14 -0.68 11.14 -2.28
CA LEU A 14 0.01 10.18 -3.14
C LEU A 14 -0.14 10.63 -4.59
N GLN A 15 0.83 10.29 -5.42
CA GLN A 15 0.83 10.65 -6.84
C GLN A 15 0.95 9.41 -7.72
N ALA A 16 0.18 9.40 -8.81
CA ALA A 16 0.34 8.38 -9.85
C ALA A 16 1.75 8.50 -10.46
N GLY A 17 2.38 7.36 -10.74
CA GLY A 17 3.75 7.28 -11.24
C GLY A 17 4.85 7.36 -10.18
N GLN A 18 4.52 7.64 -8.91
CA GLN A 18 5.52 7.62 -7.83
C GLN A 18 6.05 6.18 -7.59
N SER A 19 7.32 6.03 -7.21
CA SER A 19 7.86 4.72 -6.78
C SER A 19 7.17 4.26 -5.49
N ILE A 20 6.80 2.97 -5.44
CA ILE A 20 6.26 2.36 -4.23
C ILE A 20 7.23 2.42 -3.05
N LEU A 21 8.55 2.40 -3.28
CA LEU A 21 9.54 2.52 -2.21
C LEU A 21 9.46 3.89 -1.51
N VAL A 22 9.25 4.96 -2.29
CA VAL A 22 9.08 6.33 -1.76
C VAL A 22 7.74 6.45 -1.03
N VAL A 23 6.69 5.82 -1.56
CA VAL A 23 5.37 5.80 -0.91
C VAL A 23 5.42 5.06 0.42
N ASP A 24 6.02 3.88 0.47
CA ASP A 24 6.18 3.09 1.69
C ASP A 24 6.94 3.87 2.77
N GLN A 25 8.08 4.48 2.41
CA GLN A 25 8.84 5.33 3.33
C GLN A 25 8.04 6.53 3.84
N THR A 26 7.25 7.16 2.97
CA THR A 26 6.41 8.31 3.33
C THR A 26 5.29 7.89 4.28
N LEU A 27 4.62 6.79 3.99
CA LEU A 27 3.52 6.25 4.79
C LEU A 27 4.01 5.82 6.18
N THR A 28 5.09 5.04 6.23
CA THR A 28 5.68 4.58 7.50
C THR A 28 6.15 5.74 8.37
N SER A 29 6.81 6.76 7.77
CA SER A 29 7.21 7.97 8.51
C SER A 29 6.04 8.80 9.05
N THR A 30 4.84 8.65 8.48
CA THR A 30 3.62 9.38 8.87
C THR A 30 2.65 8.52 9.69
N GLY A 31 3.12 7.38 10.21
CA GLY A 31 2.40 6.55 11.17
C GLY A 31 1.43 5.54 10.54
N TRP A 32 1.54 5.28 9.24
CA TRP A 32 0.89 4.14 8.59
C TRP A 32 1.77 2.91 8.70
N ASN A 33 1.20 1.77 9.08
CA ASN A 33 1.95 0.53 9.23
C ASN A 33 1.62 -0.44 8.09
N PRO A 34 2.61 -1.15 7.52
CA PRO A 34 2.36 -2.30 6.65
C PRO A 34 1.38 -3.28 7.30
N ALA A 35 0.29 -3.61 6.61
CA ALA A 35 -0.76 -4.47 7.16
C ALA A 35 -1.48 -5.30 6.08
N PRO A 36 -0.73 -6.07 5.25
CA PRO A 36 -1.34 -7.01 4.32
C PRO A 36 -2.14 -8.06 5.09
N VAL A 37 -3.25 -8.52 4.49
CA VAL A 37 -4.09 -9.58 5.09
C VAL A 37 -3.29 -10.87 5.22
N ASP A 38 -2.56 -11.22 4.16
CA ASP A 38 -1.67 -12.37 4.10
C ASP A 38 -0.29 -11.93 3.63
N PRO A 39 0.80 -12.54 4.12
CA PRO A 39 2.13 -12.28 3.58
C PRO A 39 2.22 -12.68 2.10
N ALA A 40 2.74 -11.78 1.27
CA ALA A 40 3.02 -12.09 -0.12
C ALA A 40 4.03 -13.24 -0.27
N ARG A 41 3.79 -14.10 -1.24
CA ARG A 41 4.65 -15.26 -1.55
C ARG A 41 5.90 -14.83 -2.31
N ASN A 42 6.92 -15.69 -2.35
CA ASN A 42 8.19 -15.41 -3.04
C ASN A 42 8.01 -14.99 -4.51
N PHE A 43 7.07 -15.60 -5.25
CA PHE A 43 6.84 -15.20 -6.65
C PHE A 43 6.23 -13.80 -6.77
N GLU A 44 5.43 -13.36 -5.80
CA GLU A 44 4.84 -12.02 -5.79
C GLU A 44 5.90 -10.97 -5.46
N GLN A 45 6.82 -11.28 -4.56
CA GLN A 45 8.00 -10.42 -4.29
C GLN A 45 8.88 -10.28 -5.54
N GLN A 46 9.08 -11.36 -6.29
CA GLN A 46 9.80 -11.32 -7.57
C GLN A 46 9.09 -10.44 -8.60
N LEU A 47 7.77 -10.55 -8.73
CA LEU A 47 6.97 -9.70 -9.62
C LEU A 47 6.98 -8.23 -9.17
N ALA A 48 6.97 -7.98 -7.87
CA ALA A 48 7.01 -6.63 -7.30
C ALA A 48 8.38 -5.94 -7.45
N GLY A 49 9.45 -6.72 -7.63
CA GLY A 49 10.83 -6.21 -7.65
C GLY A 49 11.30 -5.63 -6.31
N ASN A 50 10.63 -6.00 -5.19
CA ASN A 50 10.97 -5.51 -3.86
C ASN A 50 10.51 -6.48 -2.75
N GLN A 51 10.90 -6.18 -1.51
CA GLN A 51 10.60 -6.99 -0.32
C GLN A 51 9.80 -6.19 0.73
N LEU A 52 9.01 -5.20 0.30
CA LEU A 52 8.25 -4.38 1.24
C LEU A 52 7.26 -5.24 2.03
N SER A 53 7.26 -5.09 3.35
CA SER A 53 6.33 -5.82 4.23
C SER A 53 4.86 -5.44 3.99
N SER A 54 4.61 -4.35 3.26
CA SER A 54 3.28 -3.90 2.86
C SER A 54 2.72 -4.67 1.66
N LEU A 55 3.56 -5.44 0.95
CA LEU A 55 3.13 -6.21 -0.21
C LEU A 55 2.13 -7.29 0.19
N ALA A 56 0.92 -7.20 -0.38
CA ALA A 56 -0.18 -8.14 -0.12
C ALA A 56 -0.30 -9.18 -1.23
N SER A 57 -0.31 -8.74 -2.49
CA SER A 57 -0.37 -9.66 -3.63
C SER A 57 0.07 -9.03 -4.94
N CYS A 58 0.44 -9.86 -5.90
CA CYS A 58 0.68 -9.44 -7.29
C CYS A 58 -0.08 -10.31 -8.29
N SER A 59 -0.65 -9.68 -9.32
CA SER A 59 -1.19 -10.38 -10.46
C SER A 59 -0.07 -11.00 -11.27
N GLY A 60 -0.07 -12.33 -11.44
CA GLY A 60 0.85 -13.04 -12.33
C GLY A 60 0.51 -12.93 -13.82
N THR A 61 -0.58 -12.25 -14.19
CA THR A 61 -1.05 -12.11 -15.58
C THR A 61 -1.39 -10.65 -15.92
N GLY A 62 -1.43 -10.36 -17.22
CA GLY A 62 -1.79 -9.03 -17.76
C GLY A 62 -0.72 -7.98 -17.46
N VAL A 63 -1.15 -6.80 -17.00
CA VAL A 63 -0.27 -5.64 -16.70
C VAL A 63 0.67 -5.92 -15.51
N GLY A 64 0.38 -6.92 -14.66
CA GLY A 64 1.24 -7.27 -13.53
C GLY A 64 1.03 -6.38 -12.30
N TYR A 65 -0.20 -5.98 -12.00
CA TYR A 65 -0.48 -5.12 -10.85
C TYR A 65 -0.05 -5.74 -9.52
N CYS A 66 0.55 -4.95 -8.63
CA CYS A 66 0.83 -5.34 -7.25
C CYS A 66 0.08 -4.46 -6.26
N ARG A 67 -0.51 -5.08 -5.25
CA ARG A 67 -1.28 -4.47 -4.15
C ARG A 67 -0.40 -4.39 -2.90
N TYR A 68 -0.45 -3.22 -2.26
CA TYR A 68 0.18 -2.95 -0.98
C TYR A 68 -0.87 -2.43 0.00
N ASP A 69 -0.86 -2.96 1.22
CA ASP A 69 -1.83 -2.61 2.24
C ASP A 69 -1.14 -1.96 3.44
N TYR A 70 -1.72 -0.84 3.89
CA TYR A 70 -1.28 -0.11 5.07
C TYR A 70 -2.46 0.12 6.00
N GLN A 71 -2.21 0.16 7.30
CA GLN A 71 -3.21 0.44 8.31
C GLN A 71 -2.79 1.57 9.22
N ARG A 72 -3.75 2.43 9.55
CA ARG A 72 -3.64 3.42 10.62
C ARG A 72 -4.96 3.47 11.36
N SER A 73 -4.94 3.12 12.64
CA SER A 73 -6.15 2.97 13.46
C SER A 73 -7.17 2.00 12.79
N ASN A 74 -8.42 2.43 12.61
CA ASN A 74 -9.51 1.68 12.00
C ASN A 74 -9.65 1.94 10.48
N LYS A 75 -8.56 2.30 9.82
CA LYS A 75 -8.55 2.62 8.40
C LYS A 75 -7.47 1.82 7.70
N ARG A 76 -7.81 1.29 6.53
CA ARG A 76 -6.86 0.65 5.63
C ARG A 76 -6.68 1.52 4.40
N LEU A 77 -5.43 1.72 3.99
CA LEU A 77 -5.06 2.32 2.73
C LEU A 77 -4.57 1.21 1.82
N VAL A 78 -5.11 1.15 0.61
CA VAL A 78 -4.66 0.25 -0.44
C VAL A 78 -3.93 1.07 -1.49
N VAL A 79 -2.73 0.65 -1.85
CA VAL A 79 -1.94 1.21 -2.95
C VAL A 79 -1.75 0.13 -3.99
N VAL A 80 -2.08 0.43 -5.24
CA VAL A 80 -1.88 -0.48 -6.37
C VAL A 80 -0.86 0.12 -7.31
N THR A 81 0.07 -0.70 -7.74
CA THR A 81 1.17 -0.33 -8.65
C THR A 81 1.11 -1.15 -9.92
N VAL A 82 1.70 -0.62 -11.00
CA VAL A 82 2.11 -1.39 -12.18
C VAL A 82 3.62 -1.64 -12.10
N PRO A 83 4.15 -2.68 -12.78
CA PRO A 83 5.60 -2.89 -12.89
C PRO A 83 6.28 -1.66 -13.48
N ALA A 84 7.45 -1.31 -12.97
CA ALA A 84 8.30 -0.34 -13.66
C ALA A 84 8.97 -0.99 -14.88
N SER A 85 9.45 -0.16 -15.79
CA SER A 85 10.17 -0.61 -16.98
C SER A 85 11.48 -1.32 -16.66
N GLN A 86 12.06 -1.08 -15.48
CA GLN A 86 13.25 -1.76 -14.97
C GLN A 86 12.97 -2.39 -13.59
N PRO A 87 13.45 -3.62 -13.31
CA PRO A 87 13.14 -4.34 -12.06
C PRO A 87 13.62 -3.63 -10.78
N ASP A 88 14.71 -2.88 -10.86
CA ASP A 88 15.34 -2.12 -9.78
C ASP A 88 14.62 -0.82 -9.43
N GLU A 89 13.68 -0.36 -10.27
CA GLU A 89 12.92 0.87 -10.02
C GLU A 89 11.72 0.67 -9.07
N ALA A 90 11.38 -0.59 -8.77
CA ALA A 90 10.17 -1.04 -8.07
C ALA A 90 8.86 -0.53 -8.73
N GLY A 91 7.71 -1.10 -8.35
CA GLY A 91 6.41 -0.73 -8.95
C GLY A 91 6.09 0.77 -8.89
N ARG A 92 5.41 1.28 -9.92
CA ARG A 92 4.92 2.66 -10.00
C ARG A 92 3.45 2.72 -9.59
N VAL A 93 3.08 3.66 -8.72
CA VAL A 93 1.70 3.84 -8.25
C VAL A 93 0.78 4.08 -9.44
N ALA A 94 -0.26 3.27 -9.54
CA ALA A 94 -1.33 3.43 -10.52
C ALA A 94 -2.59 4.04 -9.90
N ARG A 95 -2.93 3.62 -8.67
CA ARG A 95 -4.11 4.10 -7.94
C ARG A 95 -3.99 3.78 -6.45
N TRP A 96 -4.75 4.47 -5.63
CA TRP A 96 -4.86 4.22 -4.19
C TRP A 96 -6.26 4.59 -3.68
N TRP A 97 -6.70 3.96 -2.61
CA TRP A 97 -7.97 4.27 -1.97
C TRP A 97 -7.99 3.84 -0.51
N MET A 98 -8.92 4.44 0.24
CA MET A 98 -9.20 4.09 1.61
C MET A 98 -10.27 2.99 1.66
N GLU A 99 -9.99 1.90 2.37
CA GLU A 99 -10.98 0.91 2.77
C GLU A 99 -11.42 1.21 4.21
N SER A 100 -12.73 1.26 4.42
CA SER A 100 -13.31 1.20 5.75
C SER A 100 -13.14 -0.22 6.25
N THR A 101 -12.27 -0.46 7.24
CA THR A 101 -12.34 -1.74 7.94
C THR A 101 -13.64 -1.70 8.73
N THR A 102 -14.66 -2.45 8.29
CA THR A 102 -15.76 -2.79 9.17
C THR A 102 -15.12 -3.52 10.34
N LEU A 103 -15.02 -2.85 11.49
CA LEU A 103 -14.87 -3.53 12.77
C LEU A 103 -16.01 -4.54 12.79
N ASN A 104 -15.72 -5.80 12.51
CA ASN A 104 -16.62 -6.87 12.87
C ASN A 104 -16.37 -7.02 14.38
N PRO A 105 -17.25 -6.51 15.27
CA PRO A 105 -17.14 -6.92 16.65
C PRO A 105 -17.41 -8.43 16.63
N ALA A 106 -16.53 -9.19 17.25
CA ALA A 106 -16.63 -10.64 17.34
C ALA A 106 -18.09 -11.11 17.51
N HIS A 107 -18.50 -12.05 16.67
CA HIS A 107 -19.56 -13.01 16.98
C HIS A 107 -18.93 -14.38 17.02
#